data_AF-M7SFF9-F1
#
_entry.id   AF-M7SFF9-F1
#
_cell.length_a   1.000
_cell.length_b   1.000
_cell.length_c   1.000
_cell.angle_alpha   90.00
_cell.angle_beta   90.00
_cell.angle_gamma   90.00
#
_symmetry.space_group_name_H-M   'P 1'
#
loop_
_entity.id
_entity.type
_entity.pdbx_description
1 polymer ?
#
loop_
_entity_poly.entity_id
_entity_poly.type
_entity_poly.pdbx_seq_one_letter_code
_entity_poly.pdbx_strand_id
1 'polypeptide(L)'
;MADNNENLSSGLLGIQLSDSEVEDAAVPSAAAEPDKKSKASRTAQSEEEFEAVKRSYRVKVENGEIWRTIKLPLDPGAGAVVTKPEAQALLHAVEELYFFRRYGEGAAFVRRVLNGDGDGDGDRSGDGAAPGLDEDTRKMLRYYETRCVQRQREAEGEGGRRDGI
;
A
#
# COMPACT_ATOMS: atom_id res chain seq x y z
N MET A 1 -25.73 15.68 -42.28
CA MET A 1 -25.13 15.97 -40.97
C MET A 1 -25.30 14.76 -40.10
N ALA A 2 -24.23 14.37 -39.39
CA ALA A 2 -24.02 13.06 -38.79
C ALA A 2 -24.99 12.70 -37.65
N ASP A 3 -25.42 11.44 -37.68
CA ASP A 3 -25.97 10.69 -36.55
C ASP A 3 -24.84 10.40 -35.53
N ASN A 4 -25.02 10.89 -34.30
CA ASN A 4 -24.20 10.55 -33.15
C ASN A 4 -24.58 9.15 -32.65
N ASN A 5 -23.89 8.12 -33.13
CA ASN A 5 -23.87 6.82 -32.46
C ASN A 5 -22.53 6.68 -31.72
N GLU A 6 -22.50 7.17 -30.49
CA GLU A 6 -21.40 6.97 -29.55
C GLU A 6 -21.30 5.48 -29.21
N ASN A 7 -20.46 4.76 -29.96
CA ASN A 7 -20.04 3.42 -29.61
C ASN A 7 -19.18 3.49 -28.33
N LEU A 8 -19.84 3.29 -27.18
CA LEU A 8 -19.30 3.16 -25.83
C LEU A 8 -18.41 1.91 -25.64
N SER A 9 -17.54 1.61 -26.60
CA SER A 9 -16.59 0.49 -26.56
C SER A 9 -15.13 0.95 -26.43
N SER A 10 -14.88 2.21 -26.06
CA SER A 10 -13.54 2.70 -25.71
C SER A 10 -13.41 2.85 -24.19
N GLY A 11 -13.68 1.78 -23.46
CA GLY A 11 -13.59 1.69 -22.01
C GLY A 11 -12.29 1.03 -21.56
N LEU A 12 -11.32 1.85 -21.17
CA LEU A 12 -10.19 1.61 -20.25
C LEU A 12 -9.14 0.51 -20.56
N LEU A 13 -9.43 -0.50 -21.38
CA LEU A 13 -8.44 -1.45 -21.87
C LEU A 13 -8.70 -1.66 -23.36
N GLY A 14 -8.06 -0.85 -24.21
CA GLY A 14 -8.17 -0.89 -25.67
C GLY A 14 -7.59 -2.15 -26.30
N ILE A 15 -8.10 -3.31 -25.87
CA ILE A 15 -7.74 -4.63 -26.36
C ILE A 15 -8.83 -5.02 -27.37
N GLN A 16 -8.56 -4.75 -28.64
CA GLN A 16 -9.32 -5.32 -29.75
C GLN A 16 -8.89 -6.79 -29.89
N LEU A 17 -9.66 -7.71 -29.33
CA LEU A 17 -9.52 -9.14 -29.59
C LEU A 17 -10.08 -9.42 -31.00
N SER A 18 -9.22 -9.30 -32.01
CA SER A 18 -9.53 -9.76 -33.37
C SER A 18 -9.35 -11.27 -33.40
N ASP A 19 -10.46 -12.00 -33.29
CA ASP A 19 -10.54 -13.43 -33.58
C ASP A 19 -10.42 -13.60 -35.11
N SER A 20 -9.31 -14.17 -35.57
CA SER A 20 -9.14 -14.56 -36.98
C SER A 20 -8.40 -15.88 -37.03
N GLU A 21 -9.22 -16.93 -36.93
CA GLU A 21 -9.23 -18.17 -37.71
C GLU A 21 -7.94 -18.56 -38.45
N VAL A 22 -7.45 -19.75 -38.10
CA VAL A 22 -6.38 -20.48 -38.78
C VAL A 22 -6.85 -20.98 -40.14
N GLU A 23 -6.22 -20.53 -41.23
CA GLU A 23 -6.21 -21.27 -42.50
C GLU A 23 -4.77 -21.46 -43.00
N ASP A 24 -4.49 -22.72 -43.31
CA ASP A 24 -3.23 -23.31 -43.74
C ASP A 24 -3.13 -23.22 -45.28
N ALA A 25 -2.10 -22.54 -45.83
CA ALA A 25 -1.67 -22.73 -47.22
C ALA A 25 -0.27 -22.13 -47.50
N ALA A 26 0.66 -23.00 -47.95
CA ALA A 26 1.98 -22.71 -48.51
C ALA A 26 1.94 -21.67 -49.68
N VAL A 27 2.96 -20.84 -50.00
CA VAL A 27 4.31 -21.11 -50.53
C VAL A 27 5.15 -19.80 -50.60
N PRO A 28 6.51 -19.85 -50.74
CA PRO A 28 7.46 -18.81 -50.34
C PRO A 28 7.85 -17.82 -51.46
N SER A 29 8.23 -16.58 -51.10
CA SER A 29 9.11 -15.75 -51.93
C SER A 29 9.84 -14.67 -51.12
N ALA A 30 11.10 -14.49 -51.48
CA ALA A 30 12.16 -13.84 -50.73
C ALA A 30 12.18 -12.31 -50.81
N ALA A 31 12.87 -11.74 -49.82
CA ALA A 31 13.58 -10.45 -49.81
C ALA A 31 12.75 -9.16 -49.67
N ALA A 32 12.58 -8.71 -48.43
CA ALA A 32 12.90 -7.36 -47.96
C ALA A 32 12.68 -7.28 -46.43
N GLU A 33 13.77 -7.38 -45.67
CA GLU A 33 13.80 -7.10 -44.23
C GLU A 33 13.93 -5.58 -44.03
N PRO A 34 12.90 -4.91 -43.50
CA PRO A 34 13.12 -3.82 -42.57
C PRO A 34 12.64 -4.27 -41.19
N ASP A 35 13.59 -4.46 -40.28
CA ASP A 35 13.47 -4.57 -38.80
C ASP A 35 12.05 -4.37 -38.25
N LYS A 36 11.20 -5.38 -38.41
CA LYS A 36 9.98 -5.53 -37.62
C LYS A 36 10.41 -6.18 -36.32
N LYS A 37 11.08 -5.43 -35.45
CA LYS A 37 11.14 -5.76 -34.01
C LYS A 37 9.70 -5.74 -33.52
N SER A 38 9.06 -6.89 -33.68
CA SER A 38 7.65 -7.11 -33.41
C SER A 38 7.38 -6.71 -31.96
N LYS A 39 6.23 -6.07 -31.73
CA LYS A 39 5.74 -5.77 -30.37
C LYS A 39 5.73 -7.01 -29.45
N ALA A 40 5.80 -8.22 -30.02
CA ALA A 40 5.97 -9.49 -29.32
C ALA A 40 7.26 -9.57 -28.48
N SER A 41 8.33 -8.87 -28.87
CA SER A 41 9.61 -8.89 -28.14
C SER A 41 9.62 -8.07 -26.84
N ARG A 42 8.57 -7.30 -26.53
CA ARG A 42 8.52 -6.47 -25.31
C ARG A 42 8.02 -7.21 -24.07
N THR A 43 7.43 -8.38 -24.24
CA THR A 43 6.76 -9.12 -23.15
C THR A 43 7.11 -10.61 -23.11
N ALA A 44 7.90 -11.12 -24.06
CA ALA A 44 8.33 -12.51 -24.05
C ALA A 44 9.45 -12.71 -23.02
N GLN A 45 9.09 -12.92 -21.76
CA GLN A 45 9.96 -13.64 -20.84
C GLN A 45 10.02 -15.09 -21.30
N SER A 46 11.21 -15.68 -21.32
CA SER A 46 11.35 -17.11 -21.59
C SER A 46 10.79 -17.93 -20.42
N GLU A 47 10.35 -19.18 -20.69
CA GLU A 47 9.84 -20.08 -19.64
C GLU A 47 10.88 -20.30 -18.53
N GLU A 48 12.17 -20.38 -18.88
CA GLU A 48 13.26 -20.55 -17.92
C GLU A 48 13.38 -19.34 -16.96
N GLU A 49 13.23 -18.12 -17.47
CA GLU A 49 13.21 -16.90 -16.65
C GLU A 49 11.97 -16.88 -15.74
N PHE A 50 10.81 -17.31 -16.26
CA PHE A 50 9.59 -17.42 -15.46
C PHE A 50 9.73 -18.45 -14.34
N GLU A 51 10.32 -19.61 -14.61
CA GLU A 51 10.60 -20.63 -13.60
C GLU A 51 11.61 -20.14 -12.54
N ALA A 52 12.61 -19.36 -12.94
CA ALA A 52 13.55 -18.74 -12.01
C ALA A 52 12.88 -17.70 -11.09
N VAL A 53 11.98 -16.87 -11.64
CA VAL A 53 11.16 -15.94 -10.85
C VAL A 53 10.23 -16.71 -9.91
N LYS A 54 9.56 -17.75 -10.40
CA LYS A 54 8.67 -18.59 -9.58
C LYS A 54 9.41 -19.30 -8.45
N ARG A 55 10.62 -19.81 -8.70
CA ARG A 55 11.47 -20.44 -7.66
C ARG A 55 11.92 -19.44 -6.60
N SER A 56 12.17 -18.19 -6.98
CA SER A 56 12.61 -17.13 -6.07
C SER A 56 11.46 -16.34 -5.44
N TYR A 57 10.24 -16.48 -5.95
CA TYR A 57 9.07 -15.74 -5.48
C TYR A 57 8.70 -16.16 -4.07
N ARG A 58 8.73 -15.19 -3.15
CA ARG A 58 8.21 -15.34 -1.80
C ARG A 58 7.07 -14.35 -1.63
N VAL A 59 5.92 -14.86 -1.21
CA VAL A 59 4.81 -14.00 -0.81
C VAL A 59 5.27 -13.14 0.35
N LYS A 60 5.13 -11.83 0.22
CA LYS A 60 5.38 -10.90 1.30
C LYS A 60 4.29 -11.11 2.36
N VAL A 61 4.67 -11.65 3.51
CA VAL A 61 3.77 -11.83 4.66
C VAL A 61 4.08 -10.72 5.66
N GLU A 62 3.19 -9.73 5.76
CA GLU A 62 3.33 -8.69 6.76
C GLU A 62 2.79 -9.21 8.11
N ASN A 63 3.69 -9.41 9.08
CA ASN A 63 3.37 -9.96 10.41
C ASN A 63 3.15 -8.86 11.47
N GLY A 64 2.72 -7.68 11.05
CA GLY A 64 2.51 -6.57 11.97
C GLY A 64 3.78 -5.86 12.40
N GLU A 65 4.83 -5.90 11.58
CA GLU A 65 6.12 -5.30 11.90
C GLU A 65 6.47 -4.10 11.02
N ILE A 66 5.53 -3.61 10.20
CA ILE A 66 5.74 -2.40 9.38
C ILE A 66 6.17 -1.22 10.26
N TRP A 67 5.57 -1.08 11.46
CA TRP A 67 5.89 0.00 12.40
C TRP A 67 7.38 0.05 12.80
N ARG A 68 8.12 -1.07 12.73
CA ARG A 68 9.56 -1.11 13.04
C ARG A 68 10.42 -0.55 11.90
N THR A 69 9.90 -0.58 10.68
CA THR A 69 10.61 -0.07 9.50
C THR A 69 10.52 1.44 9.39
N ILE A 70 9.56 2.05 10.08
CA ILE A 70 9.35 3.49 10.13
C ILE A 70 10.29 4.10 11.15
N LYS A 71 11.15 5.00 10.69
CA LYS A 71 12.04 5.76 11.56
C LYS A 71 11.29 6.98 12.09
N LEU A 72 11.27 7.12 13.40
CA LEU A 72 10.78 8.30 14.09
C LEU A 72 11.97 8.97 14.82
N PRO A 73 12.04 10.31 14.86
CA PRO A 73 11.07 11.25 14.28
C PRO A 73 11.16 11.20 12.76
N LEU A 74 10.05 11.47 12.06
CA LEU A 74 10.04 11.47 10.59
C LEU A 74 11.09 12.47 10.11
N ASP A 75 12.21 11.99 9.55
CA ASP A 75 13.41 12.79 9.24
C ASP A 75 13.03 14.07 8.48
N PRO A 76 12.88 15.21 9.17
CA PRO A 76 12.47 16.43 8.53
C PRO A 76 13.78 17.16 8.26
N GLY A 77 14.35 16.93 7.08
CA GLY A 77 15.30 17.89 6.54
C GLY A 77 14.59 19.25 6.47
N ALA A 78 14.74 20.06 7.53
CA ALA A 78 14.16 21.39 7.71
C ALA A 78 12.67 21.54 7.32
N GLY A 79 11.75 21.06 8.16
CA GLY A 79 10.31 21.41 8.06
C GLY A 79 9.58 20.82 6.85
N ALA A 80 10.09 19.71 6.30
CA ALA A 80 9.50 19.04 5.14
C ALA A 80 8.16 18.36 5.50
N VAL A 81 7.16 18.62 4.67
CA VAL A 81 5.85 17.95 4.67
C VAL A 81 6.07 16.45 4.48
N VAL A 82 5.42 15.63 5.31
CA VAL A 82 5.44 14.17 5.20
C VAL A 82 4.88 13.79 3.84
N THR A 83 5.63 12.98 3.10
CA THR A 83 5.19 12.59 1.76
C THR A 83 3.99 11.64 1.86
N LYS A 84 3.12 11.66 0.85
CA LYS A 84 1.97 10.74 0.78
C LYS A 84 2.34 9.25 1.02
N PRO A 85 3.41 8.68 0.44
CA PRO A 85 3.79 7.30 0.74
C PRO A 85 4.21 7.09 2.20
N GLU A 86 4.88 8.04 2.83
CA GLU A 86 5.21 7.96 4.27
C GLU A 86 3.96 8.02 5.13
N ALA A 87 3.01 8.92 4.81
CA ALA A 87 1.72 9.00 5.48
C ALA A 87 0.93 7.68 5.40
N GLN A 88 0.90 7.04 4.23
CA GLN A 88 0.27 5.72 4.07
C GLN A 88 0.99 4.63 4.87
N ALA A 89 2.33 4.64 4.90
CA ALA A 89 3.09 3.69 5.71
C ALA A 89 2.76 3.82 7.21
N LEU A 90 2.62 5.05 7.72
CA LEU A 90 2.19 5.32 9.10
C LEU A 90 0.81 4.75 9.41
N LEU A 91 -0.15 4.93 8.51
CA LEU A 91 -1.49 4.40 8.67
C LEU A 91 -1.49 2.87 8.66
N HIS A 92 -0.84 2.26 7.68
CA HIS A 92 -0.74 0.80 7.58
C HIS A 92 -0.05 0.17 8.79
N ALA A 93 0.99 0.81 9.32
CA ALA A 93 1.65 0.35 10.55
C ALA A 93 0.68 0.28 11.75
N VAL A 94 -0.17 1.30 11.92
CA VAL A 94 -1.15 1.34 13.02
C VAL A 94 -2.29 0.35 12.79
N GLU A 95 -2.75 0.24 11.54
CA GLU A 95 -3.78 -0.72 11.15
C GLU A 95 -3.35 -2.15 11.45
N GLU A 96 -2.12 -2.51 11.08
CA GLU A 96 -1.59 -3.83 11.39
C GLU A 96 -1.51 -4.08 12.89
N LEU A 97 -0.97 -3.14 13.66
CA LEU A 97 -0.92 -3.28 15.13
C LEU A 97 -2.33 -3.50 15.71
N TYR A 98 -3.34 -2.81 15.18
CA TYR A 98 -4.74 -3.03 15.56
C TYR A 98 -5.26 -4.42 15.15
N PHE A 99 -5.00 -4.87 13.91
CA PHE A 99 -5.43 -6.19 13.43
C PHE A 99 -4.78 -7.35 14.17
N PHE A 100 -3.50 -7.23 14.52
CA PHE A 100 -2.76 -8.18 15.35
C PHE A 100 -3.10 -8.09 16.85
N ARG A 101 -4.09 -7.27 17.23
CA ARG A 101 -4.53 -7.04 18.62
C ARG A 101 -3.45 -6.48 19.55
N ARG A 102 -2.39 -5.89 18.98
CA ARG A 102 -1.30 -5.22 19.71
C ARG A 102 -1.70 -3.78 20.03
N TYR A 103 -2.83 -3.63 20.72
CA TYR A 103 -3.48 -2.33 20.93
C TYR A 103 -2.62 -1.33 21.71
N GLY A 104 -1.88 -1.80 22.72
CA GLY A 104 -0.99 -0.94 23.50
C GLY A 104 0.15 -0.36 22.64
N GLU A 105 0.75 -1.19 21.79
CA GLU A 105 1.79 -0.76 20.86
C GLU A 105 1.24 0.18 19.78
N GLY A 106 0.05 -0.11 19.24
CA GLY A 106 -0.63 0.76 18.27
C GLY A 106 -0.89 2.15 18.84
N ALA A 107 -1.43 2.25 20.06
CA ALA A 107 -1.69 3.53 20.70
C ALA A 107 -0.40 4.29 21.04
N ALA A 108 0.63 3.60 21.52
CA ALA A 108 1.93 4.21 21.81
C ALA A 108 2.62 4.71 20.53
N PHE A 109 2.53 3.96 19.43
CA PHE A 109 3.05 4.36 18.14
C PHE A 109 2.38 5.64 17.64
N VAL A 110 1.03 5.71 17.64
CA VAL A 110 0.32 6.93 17.23
C VAL A 110 0.74 8.15 18.07
N ARG A 111 0.86 8.00 19.39
CA ARG A 111 1.31 9.10 20.24
C ARG A 111 2.69 9.61 19.87
N ARG A 112 3.65 8.71 19.61
CA ARG A 112 5.00 9.09 19.16
C ARG A 112 4.97 9.80 17.81
N VAL A 113 4.15 9.32 16.88
CA VAL A 113 3.99 9.94 15.55
C VAL A 113 3.40 11.35 15.67
N LEU A 114 2.41 11.56 16.52
CA LEU A 114 1.70 12.85 16.63
C LEU A 114 2.45 13.88 17.48
N ASN A 115 3.13 13.45 18.54
CA ASN A 115 3.80 14.35 19.49
C ASN A 115 5.29 14.60 19.12
N GLY A 116 5.87 13.81 18.22
CA GLY A 116 7.32 13.74 18.02
C GLY A 116 8.04 13.16 19.25
N ASP A 117 9.35 12.91 19.16
CA ASP A 117 10.18 12.40 20.28
C ASP A 117 10.40 13.42 21.42
N GLY A 118 9.50 14.39 21.58
CA GLY A 118 9.48 15.28 22.73
C GLY A 118 8.81 14.61 23.92
N ASP A 119 9.59 14.02 24.82
CA ASP A 119 9.22 13.74 26.23
C ASP A 119 9.00 15.05 27.03
N GLY A 120 8.32 16.02 26.44
CA GLY A 120 8.08 17.34 27.00
C GLY A 120 6.66 17.45 27.55
N ASP A 121 6.57 17.83 28.81
CA ASP A 121 5.42 18.43 29.51
C ASP A 121 4.96 19.71 28.75
N GLY A 122 4.42 19.53 27.55
CA GLY A 122 3.96 20.56 26.64
C GLY A 122 2.43 20.57 26.67
N ASP A 123 1.90 21.62 27.28
CA ASP A 123 0.52 22.10 27.24
C ASP A 123 -0.47 21.28 26.38
N ARG A 124 -1.51 20.74 27.01
CA ARG A 124 -2.63 20.00 26.38
C ARG A 124 -3.52 20.88 25.49
N SER A 125 -3.00 22.02 25.02
CA SER A 125 -3.64 22.86 24.02
C SER A 125 -3.36 22.29 22.64
N GLY A 126 -4.21 21.34 22.22
CA GLY A 126 -4.77 21.16 20.86
C GLY A 126 -3.96 21.30 19.56
N ASP A 127 -2.69 21.71 19.57
CA ASP A 127 -1.90 22.14 18.40
C ASP A 127 -0.47 21.57 18.41
N GLY A 128 -0.20 20.56 19.24
CA GLY A 128 1.00 19.72 19.17
C GLY A 128 0.94 18.79 17.97
N ALA A 129 0.97 19.35 16.76
CA ALA A 129 0.95 18.62 15.51
C ALA A 129 2.39 18.32 15.09
N ALA A 130 2.71 17.04 14.84
CA ALA A 130 3.87 16.68 14.06
C ALA A 130 3.90 17.54 12.78
N PRO A 131 4.88 18.45 12.63
CA PRO A 131 4.87 19.43 11.57
C PRO A 131 5.03 18.69 10.24
N GLY A 132 3.98 18.68 9.42
CA GLY A 132 4.05 18.12 8.07
C GLY A 132 3.07 16.99 7.75
N LEU A 133 2.29 16.48 8.70
CA LEU A 133 1.21 15.52 8.38
C LEU A 133 -0.06 16.24 7.91
N ASP A 134 -0.67 15.74 6.84
CA ASP A 134 -1.98 16.21 6.40
C ASP A 134 -3.07 15.94 7.46
N GLU A 135 -4.13 16.75 7.44
CA GLU A 135 -5.20 16.70 8.44
C GLU A 135 -5.96 15.37 8.43
N ASP A 136 -6.19 14.79 7.26
CA ASP A 136 -6.93 13.54 7.11
C ASP A 136 -6.15 12.36 7.72
N THR A 137 -4.84 12.29 7.46
CA THR A 137 -3.95 11.31 8.07
C THR A 137 -3.91 11.48 9.59
N ARG A 138 -3.81 12.73 10.10
CA ARG A 138 -3.85 13.00 11.55
C ARG A 138 -5.17 12.54 12.19
N LYS A 139 -6.30 12.84 11.56
CA LYS A 139 -7.62 12.41 12.02
C LYS A 139 -7.74 10.89 12.07
N MET A 140 -7.24 10.20 11.05
CA MET A 140 -7.27 8.74 10.99
C MET A 140 -6.37 8.11 12.07
N LEU A 141 -5.17 8.65 12.29
CA LEU A 141 -4.29 8.22 13.37
C LEU A 141 -4.97 8.37 14.74
N ARG A 142 -5.60 9.52 15.01
CA ARG A 142 -6.37 9.76 16.26
C ARG A 142 -7.55 8.80 16.43
N TYR A 143 -8.24 8.47 15.34
CA TYR A 143 -9.30 7.47 15.36
C TYR A 143 -8.77 6.11 15.80
N TYR A 144 -7.66 5.66 15.20
CA TYR A 144 -7.05 4.38 15.59
C TYR A 144 -6.47 4.40 17.00
N GLU A 145 -5.89 5.51 17.48
CA GLU A 145 -5.47 5.66 18.88
C GLU A 145 -6.64 5.40 19.84
N THR A 146 -7.76 6.07 19.61
CA THR A 146 -8.97 5.93 20.43
C THR A 146 -9.49 4.50 20.42
N ARG A 147 -9.55 3.88 19.23
CA ARG A 147 -9.98 2.49 19.05
C ARG A 147 -9.05 1.51 19.74
N CYS A 148 -7.75 1.68 19.64
CA CYS A 148 -6.75 0.87 20.34
C CYS A 148 -6.92 0.96 21.86
N VAL A 149 -7.04 2.17 22.42
CA VAL A 149 -7.24 2.35 23.88
C VAL A 149 -8.55 1.71 24.35
N GLN A 150 -9.63 1.85 23.59
CA GLN A 150 -10.90 1.21 23.90
C GLN A 150 -10.76 -0.32 23.88
N ARG A 151 -10.19 -0.89 22.80
CA ARG A 151 -9.99 -2.34 22.66
C ARG A 151 -9.05 -2.91 23.71
N GLN A 152 -8.02 -2.16 24.11
CA GLN A 152 -7.11 -2.56 25.17
C GLN A 152 -7.86 -2.73 26.50
N ARG A 153 -8.72 -1.77 26.88
CA ARG A 153 -9.54 -1.87 28.10
C ARG A 153 -10.53 -3.02 28.05
N GLU A 154 -11.15 -3.24 26.89
CA GLU A 154 -12.03 -4.39 26.66
C GLU A 154 -11.28 -5.73 26.82
N ALA A 155 -10.08 -5.84 26.23
CA ALA A 155 -9.25 -7.03 26.29
C ALA A 155 -8.72 -7.30 27.71
N GLU A 156 -8.33 -6.27 28.45
CA GLU A 156 -7.93 -6.37 29.86
C GLU A 156 -9.10 -6.86 30.74
N GLY A 157 -10.32 -6.38 30.47
CA GLY A 157 -11.53 -6.83 31.15
C GLY A 157 -11.99 -8.26 30.80
N GLU A 158 -11.67 -8.75 29.61
CA GLU A 158 -11.95 -10.13 29.19
C GLU A 158 -10.89 -11.14 29.64
N GLY A 159 -9.62 -10.73 29.73
CA GLY A 159 -8.51 -11.54 30.24
C GLY A 159 -8.64 -11.84 31.73
N GLY A 160 -9.05 -10.85 32.53
CA GLY A 160 -9.22 -11.01 33.98
C GLY A 160 -10.36 -11.94 34.43
N ARG A 161 -11.28 -12.35 33.53
CA ARG A 161 -12.33 -13.34 33.85
C ARG A 161 -11.89 -14.79 33.64
N ARG A 162 -10.73 -15.05 33.04
CA ARG A 162 -10.29 -16.41 32.68
C ARG A 162 -9.33 -17.03 33.69
N ASP A 163 -8.71 -16.23 34.57
CA ASP A 163 -7.73 -16.71 35.56
C ASP A 163 -8.37 -16.98 36.95
N GLY A 164 -9.69 -17.13 37.00
CA GLY A 164 -10.46 -17.30 38.24
C GLY A 164 -11.18 -18.65 38.36
N ILE A 165 -10.50 -19.77 38.03
CA ILE A 165 -10.95 -21.14 38.33
C ILE A 165 -9.79 -21.92 38.94
#